data_AF-A0A6P8PN64-F1
#
_entry.id   AF-A0A6P8PN64-F1
#
_cell.length_a   1.000
_cell.length_b   1.000
_cell.length_c   1.000
_cell.angle_alpha   90.00
_cell.angle_beta   90.00
_cell.angle_gamma   90.00
#
_symmetry.space_group_name_H-M   'P 1'
#
loop_
_entity.id
_entity.type
_entity.pdbx_description
1 polymer ?
#
loop_
_entity_poly.entity_id
_entity_poly.type
_entity_poly.pdbx_seq_one_letter_code
_entity_poly.pdbx_strand_id
1 'polypeptide(L)'
;MKMIWHLLWRKGQLLSIYTLAHNPNMTQLSEGGPVAVLPPLWVRCDSLDPEGICWLGAEPIKASNNITGMNLHTVTSKGPVAGKTIENLGDLIKIHKGRHSSAIATKGSAQYNLYESATVENSIIESESKVYVDFTWHNVDKILQTPPLTSAATLNIQLEPGDPQSPVYQVYKELDFLLVLVESLKTGMTEWPETLESRTAVELVQELLNDLKNKLNGIGVATKKEVEKVQSDVAVVDFSIQSFLTLSLRGDLDFAEQLWCSMRKSVSSYQDIVDCFTLLIQSLKHGDVQPWIHRGSSSSLSKLIQQSYYGHMESVSLSGLAPIHMLIEIGLEKMKRDYINCFIGQELATLNYLEYFISSSVDLQEQVHRVQKLHHILEIVASCNAFLNLKHENLYPLTQHCLKYYKENPWNMQHVFQLPIRPSFIHEFYQNSHPQMWKVEISSGHGPKEVKTVWQVTTKPPVPHAIFADSDLPLETTVIGSGEEALYFITMVSCSLVHFI
;
A
#
# COMPACT_ATOMS: atom_id res chain seq x y z
N MET A 1 1.15 16.62 42.73
CA MET A 1 2.17 15.64 43.20
C MET A 1 1.57 14.47 43.99
N LYS A 2 0.90 14.66 45.15
CA LYS A 2 0.34 13.54 45.96
C LYS A 2 -0.66 12.62 45.24
N MET A 3 -1.48 13.14 44.33
CA MET A 3 -2.48 12.37 43.58
C MET A 3 -1.87 11.44 42.52
N ILE A 4 -0.75 11.85 41.91
CA ILE A 4 -0.03 11.10 40.86
C ILE A 4 0.65 9.87 41.46
N TRP A 5 1.32 10.04 42.60
CA TRP A 5 1.88 8.94 43.39
C TRP A 5 0.81 7.95 43.85
N HIS A 6 -0.39 8.44 44.21
CA HIS A 6 -1.50 7.58 44.61
C HIS A 6 -2.01 6.70 43.44
N LEU A 7 -2.03 7.22 42.21
CA LEU A 7 -2.46 6.47 41.03
C LEU A 7 -1.41 5.42 40.62
N LEU A 8 -0.13 5.77 40.61
CA LEU A 8 0.95 4.80 40.39
C LEU A 8 0.99 3.72 41.47
N TRP A 9 0.80 4.08 42.73
CA TRP A 9 0.70 3.13 43.84
C TRP A 9 -0.44 2.13 43.63
N ARG A 10 -1.64 2.60 43.24
CA ARG A 10 -2.78 1.71 42.93
C ARG A 10 -2.51 0.78 41.75
N LYS A 11 -1.80 1.25 40.71
CA LYS A 11 -1.42 0.43 39.55
C LYS A 11 -0.37 -0.62 39.93
N GLY A 12 0.61 -0.25 40.75
CA GLY A 12 1.57 -1.16 41.35
C GLY A 12 0.92 -2.23 42.24
N GLN A 13 -0.10 -1.87 43.03
CA GLN A 13 -0.89 -2.82 43.81
C GLN A 13 -1.55 -3.89 42.94
N LEU A 14 -2.05 -3.52 41.75
CA LEU A 14 -2.68 -4.46 40.83
C LEU A 14 -1.69 -5.54 40.35
N LEU A 15 -0.47 -5.12 39.98
CA LEU A 15 0.61 -6.02 39.57
C LEU A 15 1.08 -6.91 40.72
N SER A 16 1.15 -6.37 41.93
CA SER A 16 1.46 -7.15 43.13
C SER A 16 0.40 -8.21 43.40
N ILE A 17 -0.89 -7.87 43.31
CA ILE A 17 -2.00 -8.83 43.46
C ILE A 17 -1.93 -9.91 42.37
N TYR A 18 -1.71 -9.51 41.12
CA TYR A 18 -1.54 -10.45 40.00
C TYR A 18 -0.34 -11.38 40.22
N THR A 19 0.78 -10.87 40.70
CA THR A 19 1.98 -11.66 41.00
C THR A 19 1.74 -12.63 42.15
N LEU A 20 1.05 -12.18 43.20
CA LEU A 20 0.69 -13.03 44.36
C LEU A 20 -0.31 -14.12 43.98
N ALA A 21 -1.28 -13.84 43.11
CA ALA A 21 -2.24 -14.82 42.62
C ALA A 21 -1.58 -15.97 41.83
N HIS A 22 -0.43 -15.71 41.20
CA HIS A 22 0.36 -16.71 40.48
C HIS A 22 1.48 -17.33 41.31
N ASN A 23 1.68 -16.89 42.55
CA ASN A 23 2.74 -17.40 43.42
C ASN A 23 2.29 -18.72 44.05
N PRO A 24 2.95 -19.86 43.75
CA PRO A 24 2.58 -21.16 44.29
C PRO A 24 2.73 -21.25 45.82
N ASN A 25 3.51 -20.35 46.44
CA ASN A 25 3.70 -20.31 47.89
C ASN A 25 2.56 -19.60 48.64
N MET A 26 1.59 -19.00 47.93
CA MET A 26 0.43 -18.35 48.56
C MET A 26 -0.66 -19.36 48.89
N THR A 27 -0.73 -19.71 50.18
CA THR A 27 -1.58 -20.78 50.74
C THR A 27 -3.09 -20.53 50.73
N GLN A 28 -3.58 -19.36 50.27
CA GLN A 28 -4.98 -18.94 50.44
C GLN A 28 -5.81 -18.80 49.15
N LEU A 29 -5.28 -19.15 47.98
CA LEU A 29 -6.00 -18.95 46.69
C LEU A 29 -6.18 -20.23 45.86
N SER A 30 -5.55 -21.34 46.23
CA SER A 30 -5.73 -22.62 45.52
C SER A 30 -6.71 -23.51 46.27
N GLU A 31 -7.94 -23.64 45.76
CA GLU A 31 -8.81 -24.78 46.04
C GLU A 31 -8.19 -26.06 45.45
N GLY A 32 -7.06 -26.53 46.00
CA GLY A 32 -6.41 -27.81 45.70
C GLY A 32 -5.93 -28.06 44.25
N GLY A 33 -6.20 -27.17 43.30
CA GLY A 33 -5.83 -27.30 41.89
C GLY A 33 -4.57 -26.49 41.49
N PRO A 34 -3.90 -26.87 40.38
CA PRO A 34 -2.79 -26.08 39.86
C PRO A 34 -3.27 -24.69 39.46
N VAL A 35 -2.51 -23.65 39.83
CA VAL A 35 -2.84 -22.25 39.47
C VAL A 35 -2.89 -22.11 37.95
N ALA A 36 -4.07 -21.77 37.43
CA ALA A 36 -4.25 -21.54 36.01
C ALA A 36 -3.41 -20.33 35.59
N VAL A 37 -2.62 -20.48 34.53
CA VAL A 37 -1.76 -19.39 34.06
C VAL A 37 -2.61 -18.37 33.31
N LEU A 38 -2.78 -17.19 33.89
CA LEU A 38 -3.49 -16.10 33.25
C LEU A 38 -2.63 -15.45 32.15
N PRO A 39 -3.26 -14.78 31.17
CA PRO A 39 -2.55 -13.99 30.17
C PRO A 39 -1.72 -12.85 30.81
N PRO A 40 -0.66 -12.36 30.15
CA PRO A 40 0.13 -11.23 30.63
C PRO A 40 -0.74 -10.01 30.96
N LEU A 41 -0.49 -9.37 32.10
CA LEU A 41 -1.21 -8.18 32.53
C LEU A 41 -0.42 -6.93 32.14
N TRP A 42 -1.07 -5.98 31.46
CA TRP A 42 -0.51 -4.66 31.14
C TRP A 42 -1.40 -3.54 31.66
N VAL A 43 -0.81 -2.58 32.37
CA VAL A 43 -1.51 -1.46 33.02
C VAL A 43 -1.03 -0.14 32.43
N ARG A 44 -1.98 0.64 31.88
CA ARG A 44 -1.72 1.98 31.32
C ARG A 44 -1.37 2.98 32.41
N CYS A 45 -0.28 3.72 32.20
CA CYS A 45 0.16 4.83 33.04
C CYS A 45 0.12 6.15 32.26
N ASP A 46 -0.09 7.26 32.97
CA ASP A 46 -0.32 8.60 32.41
C ASP A 46 0.99 9.36 32.13
N SER A 47 2.16 8.78 32.47
CA SER A 47 3.50 9.36 32.23
C SER A 47 3.77 10.67 32.97
N LEU A 48 2.94 11.03 33.95
CA LEU A 48 3.07 12.28 34.73
C LEU A 48 4.06 12.18 35.90
N ASP A 49 4.59 10.98 36.14
CA ASP A 49 5.60 10.76 37.16
C ASP A 49 6.99 11.21 36.69
N PRO A 50 7.93 11.48 37.62
CA PRO A 50 9.27 11.96 37.27
C PRO A 50 10.07 11.00 36.36
N GLU A 51 9.74 9.71 36.36
CA GLU A 51 10.40 8.70 35.51
C GLU A 51 9.71 8.56 34.13
N GLY A 52 8.51 9.11 33.97
CA GLY A 52 7.73 9.10 32.73
C GLY A 52 7.16 7.72 32.40
N ILE A 53 6.66 6.98 33.38
CA ILE A 53 6.15 5.61 33.20
C ILE A 53 4.83 5.66 32.44
N CYS A 54 4.79 5.02 31.27
CA CYS A 54 3.61 4.94 30.41
C CYS A 54 2.93 3.55 30.44
N TRP A 55 3.67 2.51 30.83
CA TRP A 55 3.13 1.16 31.05
C TRP A 55 3.88 0.38 32.14
N LEU A 56 3.13 -0.49 32.80
CA LEU A 56 3.66 -1.53 33.66
C LEU A 56 3.09 -2.88 33.23
N GLY A 57 3.92 -3.91 33.14
CA GLY A 57 3.54 -5.25 32.70
C GLY A 57 3.99 -6.35 33.66
N ALA A 58 3.25 -7.44 33.73
CA ALA A 58 3.64 -8.67 34.42
C ALA A 58 3.32 -9.90 33.57
N GLU A 59 4.33 -10.73 33.31
CA GLU A 59 4.22 -11.95 32.51
C GLU A 59 4.70 -13.19 33.30
N PRO A 60 3.86 -14.22 33.50
CA PRO A 60 4.23 -15.41 34.26
C PRO A 60 5.19 -16.31 33.49
N ILE A 61 6.23 -16.79 34.17
CA ILE A 61 7.26 -17.65 33.59
C ILE A 61 6.97 -19.09 33.93
N LYS A 62 6.88 -19.94 32.91
CA LYS A 62 6.60 -21.36 33.05
C LYS A 62 7.87 -22.20 32.92
N ALA A 63 8.01 -23.18 33.79
CA ALA A 63 8.85 -24.35 33.53
C ALA A 63 7.96 -25.59 33.54
N SER A 64 7.84 -26.24 32.37
CA SER A 64 6.87 -27.31 32.14
C SER A 64 5.43 -26.83 32.38
N ASN A 65 4.75 -27.29 33.44
CA ASN A 65 3.38 -26.90 33.81
C ASN A 65 3.27 -26.00 35.04
N ASN A 66 4.39 -25.69 35.70
CA ASN A 66 4.38 -24.88 36.92
C ASN A 66 4.93 -23.48 36.65
N ILE A 67 4.35 -22.49 37.34
CA ILE A 67 4.82 -21.11 37.31
C ILE A 67 6.03 -21.00 38.24
N THR A 68 7.18 -20.65 37.67
CA THR A 68 8.47 -20.55 38.40
C THR A 68 8.86 -19.11 38.73
N GLY A 69 8.12 -18.13 38.23
CA GLY A 69 8.41 -16.72 38.45
C GLY A 69 7.54 -15.79 37.63
N MET A 70 7.89 -14.52 37.68
CA MET A 70 7.22 -13.42 37.00
C MET A 70 8.26 -12.51 36.35
N ASN A 71 8.03 -12.12 35.10
CA ASN A 71 8.78 -11.05 34.45
C ASN A 71 8.00 -9.75 34.61
N LEU A 72 8.60 -8.75 35.26
CA LEU A 72 8.00 -7.44 35.46
C LEU A 72 8.58 -6.46 34.46
N HIS A 73 7.72 -5.82 33.67
CA HIS A 73 8.08 -4.86 32.65
C HIS A 73 7.73 -3.44 33.09
N THR A 74 8.66 -2.51 32.89
CA THR A 74 8.43 -1.07 33.06
C THR A 74 8.74 -0.39 31.74
N VAL A 75 7.79 0.38 31.21
CA VAL A 75 7.97 1.19 30.01
C VAL A 75 7.94 2.66 30.41
N THR A 76 9.01 3.36 30.14
CA THR A 76 9.10 4.81 30.30
C THR A 76 9.17 5.48 28.93
N SER A 77 8.56 6.66 28.81
CA SER A 77 8.58 7.48 27.60
C SER A 77 8.89 8.92 27.97
N LYS A 78 9.88 9.51 27.30
CA LYS A 78 10.30 10.91 27.47
C LYS A 78 10.36 11.60 26.11
N GLY A 79 10.04 12.88 26.05
CA GLY A 79 10.09 13.64 24.79
C GLY A 79 9.14 14.82 24.75
N PRO A 80 9.24 15.66 23.72
CA PRO A 80 10.28 15.64 22.68
C PRO A 80 11.66 16.08 23.22
N VAL A 81 12.74 15.42 22.81
CA VAL A 81 14.13 15.76 23.18
C VAL A 81 14.96 15.94 21.91
N ALA A 82 15.82 16.97 21.89
CA ALA A 82 16.79 17.17 20.80
C ALA A 82 17.83 16.04 20.74
N GLY A 83 18.27 15.68 19.53
CA GLY A 83 19.17 14.53 19.27
C GLY A 83 20.51 14.54 20.02
N LYS A 84 20.96 15.67 20.58
CA LYS A 84 22.21 15.79 21.37
C LYS A 84 22.13 15.17 22.77
N THR A 85 20.95 14.87 23.28
CA THR A 85 20.72 14.34 24.64
C THR A 85 20.57 12.82 24.65
N ILE A 86 20.84 12.15 23.53
CA ILE A 86 20.67 10.70 23.38
C ILE A 86 21.75 9.96 24.20
N GLU A 87 21.29 9.01 25.02
CA GLU A 87 22.15 8.20 25.88
C GLU A 87 23.17 7.36 25.06
N ASN A 88 24.29 6.97 25.69
CA ASN A 88 25.28 6.11 25.06
C ASN A 88 24.93 4.63 25.27
N LEU A 89 25.16 3.78 24.26
CA LEU A 89 24.94 2.33 24.32
C LEU A 89 25.69 1.69 25.49
N GLY A 90 26.90 2.17 25.80
CA GLY A 90 27.69 1.68 26.92
C GLY A 90 26.99 1.84 28.27
N ASP A 91 26.21 2.92 28.45
CA ASP A 91 25.49 3.16 29.70
C ASP A 91 24.22 2.31 29.79
N LEU A 92 23.51 2.11 28.67
CA LEU A 92 22.41 1.14 28.61
C LEU A 92 22.86 -0.28 28.94
N ILE A 93 24.03 -0.69 28.42
CA ILE A 93 24.62 -2.00 28.73
C ILE A 93 24.97 -2.08 30.22
N LYS A 94 25.52 -1.03 30.84
CA LYS A 94 25.79 -1.00 32.29
C LYS A 94 24.50 -1.11 33.10
N ILE A 95 23.45 -0.39 32.71
CA ILE A 95 22.13 -0.44 33.36
C ILE A 95 21.57 -1.87 33.27
N HIS A 96 21.65 -2.50 32.10
CA HIS A 96 21.23 -3.89 31.92
C HIS A 96 22.06 -4.86 32.79
N LYS A 97 23.39 -4.73 32.78
CA LYS A 97 24.31 -5.54 33.61
C LYS A 97 24.09 -5.39 35.10
N GLY A 98 23.73 -4.18 35.54
CA GLY A 98 23.40 -3.91 36.94
C GLY A 98 22.16 -4.67 37.41
N ARG A 99 21.24 -4.99 36.49
CA ARG A 99 20.04 -5.78 36.77
C ARG A 99 20.26 -7.28 36.52
N HIS A 100 21.10 -7.63 35.54
CA HIS A 100 21.25 -8.99 35.02
C HIS A 100 22.73 -9.36 34.76
N SER A 101 23.26 -10.39 35.42
CA SER A 101 24.70 -10.72 35.43
C SER A 101 25.09 -11.83 34.45
N SER A 102 24.76 -11.70 33.16
CA SER A 102 25.09 -12.73 32.15
C SER A 102 25.62 -12.17 30.82
N ALA A 103 26.01 -13.07 29.90
CA ALA A 103 26.51 -12.69 28.58
C ALA A 103 25.43 -11.93 27.79
N ILE A 104 25.84 -10.88 27.10
CA ILE A 104 24.92 -9.93 26.46
C ILE A 104 24.95 -10.11 24.94
N ALA A 105 23.76 -10.09 24.35
CA ALA A 105 23.56 -9.92 22.92
C ALA A 105 22.86 -8.58 22.66
N THR A 106 23.18 -7.96 21.52
CA THR A 106 22.50 -6.75 21.07
C THR A 106 21.86 -6.99 19.70
N LYS A 107 20.64 -6.49 19.53
CA LYS A 107 19.88 -6.56 18.28
C LYS A 107 19.35 -5.15 17.95
N GLY A 108 19.69 -4.66 16.78
CA GLY A 108 19.23 -3.38 16.26
C GLY A 108 17.98 -3.56 15.40
N SER A 109 17.12 -2.54 15.39
CA SER A 109 16.05 -2.40 14.42
C SER A 109 15.87 -0.94 14.06
N ALA A 110 15.59 -0.66 12.80
CA ALA A 110 15.35 0.72 12.35
C ALA A 110 14.30 0.74 11.25
N GLN A 111 13.47 1.77 11.24
CA GLN A 111 12.48 2.03 10.23
C GLN A 111 12.80 3.35 9.53
N TYR A 112 12.85 3.30 8.20
CA TYR A 112 13.06 4.46 7.35
C TYR A 112 11.87 4.61 6.41
N ASN A 113 11.36 5.83 6.29
CA ASN A 113 10.39 6.12 5.25
C ASN A 113 11.12 6.39 3.95
N LEU A 114 10.70 5.70 2.88
CA LEU A 114 11.27 5.81 1.55
C LEU A 114 10.37 6.64 0.63
N TYR A 115 9.11 6.84 1.02
CA TYR A 115 8.14 7.65 0.31
C TYR A 115 7.94 8.96 1.09
N GLU A 116 8.62 10.02 0.65
CA GLU A 116 8.40 11.35 1.20
C GLU A 116 7.28 12.02 0.40
N SER A 117 6.26 12.55 1.08
CA SER A 117 5.19 13.29 0.42
C SER A 117 5.79 14.54 -0.23
N ALA A 118 6.03 14.50 -1.54
CA ALA A 118 6.44 15.69 -2.27
C ALA A 118 5.27 16.67 -2.28
N THR A 119 5.45 17.84 -1.68
CA THR A 119 4.55 18.98 -1.86
C THR A 119 4.72 19.49 -3.29
N VAL A 120 3.86 19.02 -4.20
CA VAL A 120 3.75 19.60 -5.54
C VAL A 120 2.85 20.83 -5.43
N GLU A 121 3.43 22.02 -5.66
CA GLU A 121 2.71 23.25 -6.04
C GLU A 121 1.54 23.69 -5.13
N ASN A 122 1.81 23.99 -3.85
CA ASN A 122 0.89 24.71 -2.95
C ASN A 122 -0.52 24.09 -2.75
N SER A 123 -0.69 22.81 -3.08
CA SER A 123 -1.85 22.03 -2.65
C SER A 123 -1.34 20.80 -1.89
N ILE A 124 -1.74 20.66 -0.63
CA ILE A 124 -1.43 19.47 0.16
C ILE A 124 -2.35 18.36 -0.39
N ILE A 125 -1.90 17.64 -1.40
CA ILE A 125 -2.48 16.34 -1.71
C ILE A 125 -1.92 15.40 -0.65
N GLU A 126 -2.68 15.23 0.44
CA GLU A 126 -2.37 14.23 1.47
C GLU A 126 -2.58 12.85 0.85
N SER A 127 -1.52 12.27 0.32
CA SER A 127 -1.52 10.85 -0.06
C SER A 127 -1.40 10.00 1.21
N GLU A 128 -2.28 9.02 1.37
CA GLU A 128 -2.16 8.03 2.46
C GLU A 128 -1.14 6.93 2.15
N SER A 129 -0.52 6.95 0.96
CA SER A 129 0.51 6.03 0.52
C SER A 129 1.75 6.06 1.44
N LYS A 130 2.16 4.88 1.90
CA LYS A 130 3.31 4.67 2.80
C LYS A 130 4.20 3.59 2.23
N VAL A 131 5.44 3.95 1.93
CA VAL A 131 6.50 2.98 1.62
C VAL A 131 7.64 3.17 2.59
N TYR A 132 7.88 2.18 3.44
CA TYR A 132 8.92 2.23 4.45
C TYR A 132 9.66 0.90 4.52
N VAL A 133 10.88 0.93 5.03
CA VAL A 133 11.70 -0.26 5.20
C VAL A 133 12.01 -0.49 6.66
N ASP A 134 11.83 -1.73 7.10
CA ASP A 134 12.26 -2.20 8.42
C ASP A 134 13.57 -2.98 8.29
N PHE A 135 14.60 -2.54 9.00
CA PHE A 135 15.87 -3.23 9.14
C PHE A 135 15.96 -3.94 10.48
N THR A 136 16.59 -5.11 10.49
CA THR A 136 17.01 -5.79 11.71
C THR A 136 18.42 -6.35 11.57
N TRP A 137 19.25 -6.22 12.60
CA TRP A 137 20.62 -6.74 12.60
C TRP A 137 21.09 -7.08 14.02
N HIS A 138 22.19 -7.82 14.11
CA HIS A 138 22.83 -8.20 15.37
C HIS A 138 24.13 -7.44 15.57
N ASN A 139 24.63 -7.42 16.80
CA ASN A 139 25.88 -6.76 17.19
C ASN A 139 25.84 -5.25 16.90
N VAL A 140 25.00 -4.55 17.67
CA VAL A 140 24.94 -3.09 17.66
C VAL A 140 26.14 -2.54 18.44
N ASP A 141 26.89 -1.64 17.80
CA ASP A 141 28.08 -0.97 18.34
C ASP A 141 27.76 0.44 18.84
N LYS A 142 26.85 1.15 18.17
CA LYS A 142 26.48 2.54 18.47
C LYS A 142 24.98 2.77 18.36
N ILE A 143 24.45 3.60 19.25
CA ILE A 143 23.08 4.11 19.13
C ILE A 143 22.96 4.98 17.88
N LEU A 144 21.84 4.83 17.16
CA LEU A 144 21.60 5.43 15.85
C LEU A 144 22.66 5.05 14.81
N GLN A 145 23.30 3.88 14.94
CA GLN A 145 24.12 3.38 13.84
C GLN A 145 23.25 3.10 12.62
N THR A 146 23.76 3.46 11.45
CA THR A 146 23.17 3.10 10.17
C THR A 146 23.15 1.57 10.04
N PRO A 147 22.05 0.97 9.56
CA PRO A 147 21.97 -0.48 9.36
C PRO A 147 23.11 -0.98 8.45
N PRO A 148 23.85 -2.03 8.85
CA PRO A 148 24.90 -2.60 8.00
C PRO A 148 24.29 -3.28 6.77
N LEU A 149 25.07 -3.43 5.70
CA LEU A 149 24.61 -4.10 4.47
C LEU A 149 24.25 -5.58 4.65
N THR A 150 24.71 -6.20 5.74
CA THR A 150 24.37 -7.58 6.15
C THR A 150 23.09 -7.67 6.96
N SER A 151 22.40 -6.55 7.19
CA SER A 151 21.11 -6.53 7.89
C SER A 151 20.03 -7.24 7.07
N ALA A 152 19.04 -7.78 7.77
CA ALA A 152 17.80 -8.22 7.12
C ALA A 152 16.90 -6.99 6.95
N ALA A 153 16.44 -6.74 5.72
CA ALA A 153 15.55 -5.63 5.42
C ALA A 153 14.24 -6.13 4.79
N THR A 154 13.14 -5.55 5.22
CA THR A 154 11.80 -5.81 4.68
C THR A 154 11.20 -4.49 4.23
N LEU A 155 10.93 -4.39 2.93
CA LEU A 155 10.21 -3.27 2.35
C LEU A 155 8.70 -3.48 2.58
N ASN A 156 8.05 -2.49 3.18
CA ASN A 156 6.63 -2.47 3.46
C ASN A 156 5.95 -1.44 2.55
N ILE A 157 4.98 -1.87 1.76
CA ILE A 157 4.34 -1.07 0.71
C ILE A 157 2.85 -1.04 0.96
N GLN A 158 2.32 0.15 1.19
CA GLN A 158 0.89 0.44 1.25
C GLN A 158 0.64 1.62 0.33
N LEU A 159 -0.06 1.42 -0.78
CA LEU A 159 -0.37 2.51 -1.71
C LEU A 159 -1.87 2.75 -1.76
N GLU A 160 -2.22 4.04 -1.77
CA GLU A 160 -3.58 4.47 -2.06
C GLU A 160 -3.87 4.29 -3.56
N PRO A 161 -4.97 3.62 -3.93
CA PRO A 161 -5.33 3.44 -5.32
C PRO A 161 -5.73 4.78 -5.95
N GLY A 162 -5.20 5.08 -7.13
CA GLY A 162 -5.49 6.33 -7.82
C GLY A 162 -4.72 7.53 -7.29
N ASP A 163 -3.63 7.32 -6.55
CA ASP A 163 -2.72 8.38 -6.14
C ASP A 163 -2.25 9.18 -7.37
N PRO A 164 -2.46 10.52 -7.41
CA PRO A 164 -2.00 11.35 -8.52
C PRO A 164 -0.50 11.30 -8.77
N GLN A 165 0.29 10.92 -7.76
CA GLN A 165 1.74 10.71 -7.88
C GLN A 165 2.08 9.38 -8.57
N SER A 166 1.11 8.47 -8.71
CA SER A 166 1.31 7.16 -9.33
C SER A 166 1.81 7.31 -10.77
N PRO A 167 2.89 6.61 -11.17
CA PRO A 167 3.38 6.61 -12.54
C PRO A 167 2.35 6.13 -13.57
N VAL A 168 1.31 5.41 -13.13
CA VAL A 168 0.25 4.85 -13.98
C VAL A 168 -1.11 5.53 -13.76
N TYR A 169 -1.13 6.74 -13.18
CA TYR A 169 -2.35 7.50 -12.89
C TYR A 169 -3.27 7.70 -14.11
N GLN A 170 -2.71 7.83 -15.33
CA GLN A 170 -3.54 7.93 -16.54
C GLN A 170 -4.33 6.65 -16.85
N VAL A 171 -3.79 5.49 -16.50
CA VAL A 171 -4.47 4.19 -16.59
C VAL A 171 -5.53 4.09 -15.47
N TYR A 172 -5.25 4.65 -14.29
CA TYR A 172 -6.25 4.75 -13.22
C TYR A 172 -7.47 5.55 -13.65
N LYS A 173 -7.30 6.72 -14.29
CA LYS A 173 -8.44 7.53 -14.78
C LYS A 173 -9.35 6.77 -15.73
N GLU A 174 -8.81 5.80 -16.45
CA GLU A 174 -9.60 4.93 -17.31
C GLU A 174 -10.39 3.89 -16.52
N LEU A 175 -9.77 3.29 -15.49
CA LEU A 175 -10.46 2.41 -14.55
C LEU A 175 -11.56 3.16 -13.78
N ASP A 176 -11.28 4.38 -13.35
CA ASP A 176 -12.20 5.23 -12.60
C ASP A 176 -13.50 5.48 -13.40
N PHE A 177 -13.37 5.83 -14.69
CA PHE A 177 -14.51 5.92 -15.59
C PHE A 177 -15.31 4.61 -15.68
N LEU A 178 -14.63 3.46 -15.75
CA LEU A 178 -15.27 2.15 -15.77
C LEU A 178 -16.01 1.84 -14.45
N LEU A 179 -15.43 2.21 -13.30
CA LEU A 179 -16.02 2.05 -11.98
C LEU A 179 -17.28 2.91 -11.83
N VAL A 180 -17.26 4.15 -12.31
CA VAL A 180 -18.42 5.05 -12.34
C VAL A 180 -19.58 4.42 -13.15
N LEU A 181 -19.28 3.86 -14.32
CA LEU A 181 -20.30 3.19 -15.15
C LEU A 181 -20.89 1.96 -14.45
N VAL A 182 -20.09 1.22 -13.69
CA VAL A 182 -20.54 0.02 -12.99
C VAL A 182 -21.36 0.36 -11.76
N GLU A 183 -21.01 1.44 -11.06
CA GLU A 183 -21.77 1.93 -9.93
C GLU A 183 -23.12 2.50 -10.38
N SER A 184 -23.19 3.12 -11.56
CA SER A 184 -24.48 3.57 -12.11
C SER A 184 -25.44 2.43 -12.44
N LEU A 185 -24.93 1.23 -12.77
CA LEU A 185 -25.77 0.04 -12.90
C LEU A 185 -26.41 -0.38 -11.56
N LYS A 186 -25.81 -0.04 -10.43
CA LYS A 186 -26.35 -0.37 -9.09
C LYS A 186 -27.30 0.70 -8.57
N THR A 187 -26.90 1.96 -8.68
CA THR A 187 -27.61 3.08 -8.05
C THR A 187 -28.65 3.72 -8.98
N GLY A 188 -28.52 3.51 -10.29
CA GLY A 188 -29.33 4.19 -11.31
C GLY A 188 -28.98 5.67 -11.49
N MET A 189 -27.98 6.20 -10.77
CA MET A 189 -27.48 7.56 -10.89
C MET A 189 -26.03 7.53 -11.35
N THR A 190 -25.67 8.38 -12.31
CA THR A 190 -24.30 8.50 -12.81
C THR A 190 -23.80 9.92 -12.57
N GLU A 191 -22.73 10.04 -11.79
CA GLU A 191 -21.93 11.26 -11.75
C GLU A 191 -20.91 11.16 -12.89
N TRP A 192 -21.17 11.86 -13.99
CA TRP A 192 -20.29 11.81 -15.16
C TRP A 192 -19.01 12.58 -14.86
N PRO A 193 -17.82 11.97 -15.08
CA PRO A 193 -16.56 12.67 -14.89
C PRO A 193 -16.37 13.80 -15.90
N GLU A 194 -15.52 14.76 -15.56
CA GLU A 194 -15.23 15.92 -16.39
C GLU A 194 -14.69 15.51 -17.77
N THR A 195 -15.21 16.15 -18.82
CA THR A 195 -14.79 15.86 -20.19
C THR A 195 -13.38 16.38 -20.44
N LEU A 196 -12.52 15.50 -20.97
CA LEU A 196 -11.11 15.79 -21.27
C LEU A 196 -10.92 16.45 -22.64
N GLU A 197 -11.93 16.37 -23.52
CA GLU A 197 -11.92 16.99 -24.85
C GLU A 197 -13.09 17.98 -25.01
N SER A 198 -12.90 19.00 -25.85
CA SER A 198 -13.93 19.99 -26.19
C SER A 198 -14.93 19.48 -27.23
N ARG A 199 -14.59 18.41 -27.95
CA ARG A 199 -15.43 17.77 -28.96
C ARG A 199 -16.39 16.79 -28.31
N THR A 200 -17.59 16.66 -28.89
CA THR A 200 -18.61 15.74 -28.38
C THR A 200 -18.26 14.29 -28.69
N ALA A 201 -18.77 13.35 -27.89
CA ALA A 201 -18.56 11.91 -28.13
C ALA A 201 -19.03 11.48 -29.52
N VAL A 202 -20.16 12.03 -29.97
CA VAL A 202 -20.76 11.75 -31.27
C VAL A 202 -19.84 12.18 -32.42
N GLU A 203 -19.21 13.36 -32.31
CA GLU A 203 -18.25 13.85 -33.31
C GLU A 203 -17.01 12.95 -33.40
N LEU A 204 -16.47 12.52 -32.26
CA LEU A 204 -15.30 11.62 -32.22
C LEU A 204 -15.62 10.24 -32.83
N VAL A 205 -16.79 9.69 -32.55
CA VAL A 205 -17.24 8.42 -33.14
C VAL A 205 -17.49 8.58 -34.64
N GLN A 206 -18.06 9.70 -35.07
CA GLN A 206 -18.26 9.99 -36.50
C GLN A 206 -16.93 10.13 -37.25
N GLU A 207 -15.92 10.78 -36.65
CA GLU A 207 -14.56 10.86 -37.20
C GLU A 207 -13.97 9.45 -37.36
N LEU A 208 -14.07 8.60 -36.33
CA LEU A 208 -13.59 7.22 -36.37
C LEU A 208 -14.25 6.39 -37.48
N LEU A 209 -15.56 6.52 -37.66
CA LEU A 209 -16.31 5.84 -38.72
C LEU A 209 -15.93 6.36 -40.11
N ASN A 210 -15.75 7.67 -40.26
CA ASN A 210 -15.34 8.28 -41.53
C ASN A 210 -13.94 7.83 -41.94
N ASP A 211 -13.00 7.73 -40.99
CA ASP A 211 -11.65 7.23 -41.25
C ASP A 211 -11.65 5.78 -41.73
N LEU A 212 -12.51 4.93 -41.15
CA LEU A 212 -12.70 3.57 -41.63
C LEU A 212 -13.32 3.52 -43.03
N LYS A 213 -14.33 4.35 -43.30
CA LYS A 213 -14.97 4.44 -44.61
C LYS A 213 -13.99 4.90 -45.70
N ASN A 214 -13.14 5.87 -45.39
CA ASN A 214 -12.10 6.36 -46.29
C ASN A 214 -11.06 5.27 -46.62
N LYS A 215 -10.64 4.49 -45.61
CA LYS A 215 -9.75 3.33 -45.79
C LYS A 215 -10.39 2.24 -46.66
N LEU A 216 -11.69 1.98 -46.49
CA LEU A 216 -12.44 0.99 -47.27
C LEU A 216 -12.62 1.42 -48.74
N ASN A 217 -12.89 2.69 -48.99
CA ASN A 217 -13.09 3.25 -50.33
C ASN A 217 -11.78 3.43 -51.13
N GLY A 218 -10.63 3.04 -50.58
CA GLY A 218 -9.33 3.19 -51.25
C GLY A 218 -8.90 4.64 -51.45
N ILE A 219 -9.59 5.61 -50.84
CA ILE A 219 -9.16 7.01 -50.79
C ILE A 219 -8.09 7.09 -49.70
N GLY A 220 -6.91 6.58 -50.02
CA GLY A 220 -5.71 6.79 -49.24
C GLY A 220 -5.34 8.26 -49.30
N VAL A 221 -6.01 9.10 -48.51
CA VAL A 221 -5.35 10.31 -48.02
C VAL A 221 -4.29 9.78 -47.07
N ALA A 222 -3.10 9.56 -47.62
CA ALA A 222 -1.88 9.56 -46.84
C ALA A 222 -1.68 10.97 -46.28
N THR A 223 -2.56 11.40 -45.38
CA THR A 223 -2.14 12.25 -44.30
C THR A 223 -1.19 11.37 -43.53
N LYS A 224 0.10 11.48 -43.87
CA LYS A 224 1.11 11.63 -42.83
C LYS A 224 0.59 12.77 -41.93
N LYS A 225 -0.38 12.49 -41.06
CA LYS A 225 -0.33 13.09 -39.74
C LYS A 225 1.00 12.55 -39.27
N GLU A 226 1.99 13.44 -39.29
CA GLU A 226 3.20 13.26 -38.52
C GLU A 226 2.78 12.52 -37.26
N VAL A 227 3.53 11.49 -36.93
CA VAL A 227 3.67 11.16 -35.53
C VAL A 227 4.14 12.48 -34.93
N GLU A 228 3.19 13.32 -34.51
CA GLU A 228 3.34 14.17 -33.36
C GLU A 228 3.74 13.15 -32.31
N LYS A 229 5.05 12.90 -32.25
CA LYS A 229 5.77 12.97 -31.01
C LYS A 229 5.10 14.15 -30.34
N VAL A 230 4.11 13.85 -29.51
CA VAL A 230 3.80 14.68 -28.38
C VAL A 230 5.18 14.82 -27.74
N GLN A 231 5.86 15.90 -28.09
CA GLN A 231 6.85 16.52 -27.23
C GLN A 231 6.01 16.89 -26.03
N SER A 232 5.75 15.90 -25.18
CA SER A 232 5.44 16.18 -23.81
C SER A 232 6.74 16.78 -23.32
N ASP A 233 6.70 18.06 -23.01
CA ASP A 233 7.73 18.78 -22.26
C ASP A 233 7.87 18.16 -20.86
N VAL A 234 8.25 16.88 -20.81
CA VAL A 234 8.64 16.20 -19.59
C VAL A 234 10.14 16.04 -19.68
N ALA A 235 10.79 17.15 -19.36
CA ALA A 235 12.19 17.16 -19.00
C ALA A 235 12.43 16.02 -17.99
N VAL A 236 13.32 15.09 -18.37
CA VAL A 236 13.90 14.05 -17.50
C VAL A 236 12.88 13.10 -16.84
N VAL A 237 12.07 12.38 -17.62
CA VAL A 237 11.40 11.16 -17.11
C VAL A 237 12.37 9.99 -17.20
N ASP A 238 12.61 9.30 -16.08
CA ASP A 238 13.42 8.09 -16.03
C ASP A 238 12.90 7.03 -17.03
N PHE A 239 13.82 6.33 -17.70
CA PHE A 239 13.54 5.30 -18.71
C PHE A 239 12.64 4.18 -18.12
N SER A 240 12.76 3.94 -16.82
CA SER A 240 11.97 2.98 -16.04
C SER A 240 10.47 3.33 -15.99
N ILE A 241 10.13 4.62 -15.84
CA ILE A 241 8.75 5.11 -15.80
C ILE A 241 8.13 5.09 -17.20
N GLN A 242 8.92 5.48 -18.20
CA GLN A 242 8.49 5.41 -19.60
C GLN A 242 8.16 3.98 -20.02
N SER A 243 8.87 2.95 -19.52
CA SER A 243 8.62 1.55 -19.87
C SER A 243 7.22 1.06 -19.44
N PHE A 244 6.78 1.37 -18.22
CA PHE A 244 5.44 0.98 -17.76
C PHE A 244 4.34 1.76 -18.49
N LEU A 245 4.52 3.06 -18.66
CA LEU A 245 3.56 3.91 -19.40
C LEU A 245 3.43 3.51 -20.87
N THR A 246 4.54 3.22 -21.55
CA THR A 246 4.55 2.83 -22.96
C THR A 246 3.97 1.43 -23.19
N LEU A 247 4.17 0.49 -22.27
CA LEU A 247 3.54 -0.83 -22.38
C LEU A 247 2.06 -0.84 -22.01
N SER A 248 1.61 0.07 -21.14
CA SER A 248 0.18 0.25 -20.88
C SER A 248 -0.55 0.96 -22.03
N LEU A 249 0.16 1.73 -22.86
CA LEU A 249 -0.36 2.39 -24.06
C LEU A 249 -0.13 1.54 -25.31
N ARG A 250 -0.94 0.48 -25.45
CA ARG A 250 -0.92 -0.37 -26.65
C ARG A 250 -1.23 0.44 -27.91
N GLY A 251 -0.36 0.32 -28.93
CA GLY A 251 -0.55 0.95 -30.24
C GLY A 251 -1.40 0.14 -31.22
N ASP A 252 -1.69 -1.13 -30.90
CA ASP A 252 -2.39 -2.10 -31.73
C ASP A 252 -3.89 -2.21 -31.37
N LEU A 253 -4.52 -1.08 -31.02
CA LEU A 253 -5.93 -1.07 -30.61
C LEU A 253 -6.85 -1.47 -31.77
N ASP A 254 -7.78 -2.39 -31.52
CA ASP A 254 -8.87 -2.67 -32.45
C ASP A 254 -9.95 -1.59 -32.44
N PHE A 255 -10.97 -1.75 -33.28
CA PHE A 255 -12.02 -0.76 -33.38
C PHE A 255 -12.84 -0.57 -32.09
N ALA A 256 -13.12 -1.65 -31.34
CA ALA A 256 -13.88 -1.54 -30.09
C ALA A 256 -13.05 -0.84 -29.01
N GLU A 257 -11.75 -1.11 -28.97
CA GLU A 257 -10.79 -0.44 -28.07
C GLU A 257 -10.61 1.04 -28.43
N GLN A 258 -10.53 1.37 -29.73
CA GLN A 258 -10.49 2.77 -30.21
C GLN A 258 -11.78 3.51 -29.87
N LEU A 259 -12.94 2.86 -30.04
CA LEU A 259 -14.24 3.41 -29.68
C LEU A 259 -14.29 3.76 -28.19
N TRP A 260 -13.85 2.86 -27.32
CA TRP A 260 -13.74 3.10 -25.88
C TRP A 260 -12.86 4.33 -25.57
N CYS A 261 -11.66 4.38 -26.16
CA CYS A 261 -10.74 5.51 -25.98
C CYS A 261 -11.32 6.85 -26.43
N SER A 262 -12.14 6.86 -27.49
CA SER A 262 -12.83 8.07 -27.94
C SER A 262 -13.97 8.45 -26.99
N MET A 263 -14.85 7.50 -26.66
CA MET A 263 -16.04 7.76 -25.85
C MET A 263 -15.69 8.19 -24.42
N ARG A 264 -14.68 7.57 -23.77
CA ARG A 264 -14.32 7.87 -22.37
C ARG A 264 -13.91 9.32 -22.13
N LYS A 265 -13.45 10.02 -23.16
CA LYS A 265 -12.91 11.38 -23.04
C LYS A 265 -13.98 12.47 -23.10
N SER A 266 -15.15 12.14 -23.61
CA SER A 266 -16.15 13.12 -24.04
C SER A 266 -17.59 12.75 -23.70
N VAL A 267 -17.85 11.50 -23.28
CA VAL A 267 -19.19 11.10 -22.82
C VAL A 267 -19.51 11.83 -21.51
N SER A 268 -20.61 12.57 -21.53
CA SER A 268 -21.09 13.39 -20.41
C SER A 268 -22.53 13.06 -20.01
N SER A 269 -23.20 12.19 -20.78
CA SER A 269 -24.58 11.79 -20.53
C SER A 269 -24.89 10.39 -21.06
N TYR A 270 -25.96 9.79 -20.55
CA TYR A 270 -26.49 8.53 -21.10
C TYR A 270 -26.89 8.66 -22.58
N GLN A 271 -27.39 9.83 -22.99
CA GLN A 271 -27.81 10.07 -24.36
C GLN A 271 -26.62 10.04 -25.33
N ASP A 272 -25.45 10.55 -24.91
CA ASP A 272 -24.23 10.48 -25.72
C ASP A 272 -23.88 9.03 -26.08
N ILE A 273 -24.03 8.11 -25.12
CA ILE A 273 -23.78 6.68 -25.32
C ILE A 273 -24.77 6.08 -26.32
N VAL A 274 -26.06 6.40 -26.15
CA VAL A 274 -27.13 5.94 -27.06
C VAL A 274 -26.89 6.44 -28.47
N ASP A 275 -26.55 7.72 -28.64
CA ASP A 275 -26.33 8.34 -29.94
C ASP A 275 -25.10 7.75 -30.62
N CYS A 276 -23.99 7.58 -29.89
CA CYS A 276 -22.78 6.93 -30.39
C CYS A 276 -23.05 5.51 -30.88
N PHE A 277 -23.73 4.67 -30.08
CA PHE A 277 -24.05 3.30 -30.51
C PHE A 277 -25.09 3.26 -31.62
N THR A 278 -26.04 4.21 -31.66
CA THR A 278 -27.02 4.30 -32.75
C THR A 278 -26.32 4.55 -34.09
N LEU A 279 -25.43 5.54 -34.14
CA LEU A 279 -24.65 5.85 -35.34
C LEU A 279 -23.79 4.67 -35.80
N LEU A 280 -23.14 4.01 -34.85
CA LEU A 280 -22.29 2.86 -35.12
C LEU A 280 -23.10 1.67 -35.66
N ILE A 281 -24.21 1.31 -35.01
CA ILE A 281 -25.06 0.19 -35.43
C ILE A 281 -25.69 0.47 -36.80
N GLN A 282 -26.09 1.72 -37.07
CA GLN A 282 -26.56 2.12 -38.39
C GLN A 282 -25.45 1.94 -39.44
N SER A 283 -24.23 2.42 -39.18
CA SER A 283 -23.11 2.29 -40.13
C SER A 283 -22.75 0.82 -40.41
N LEU A 284 -22.81 -0.05 -39.39
CA LEU A 284 -22.62 -1.49 -39.58
C LEU A 284 -23.76 -2.15 -40.38
N LYS A 285 -25.02 -1.80 -40.11
CA LYS A 285 -26.19 -2.35 -40.82
C LYS A 285 -26.21 -2.00 -42.30
N HIS A 286 -25.80 -0.78 -42.65
CA HIS A 286 -25.71 -0.36 -44.06
C HIS A 286 -24.48 -0.95 -44.77
N GLY A 287 -23.57 -1.61 -44.05
CA GLY A 287 -22.32 -2.13 -44.61
C GLY A 287 -21.34 -1.04 -45.01
N ASP A 288 -21.49 0.18 -44.47
CA ASP A 288 -20.62 1.33 -44.77
C ASP A 288 -19.18 1.13 -44.26
N VAL A 289 -19.01 0.30 -43.23
CA VAL A 289 -17.74 0.04 -42.54
C VAL A 289 -17.57 -1.44 -42.25
N GLN A 290 -16.32 -1.91 -42.34
CA GLN A 290 -15.90 -3.26 -41.93
C GLN A 290 -14.75 -3.13 -40.92
N PRO A 291 -15.04 -2.73 -39.66
CA PRO A 291 -14.01 -2.53 -38.65
C PRO A 291 -13.31 -3.84 -38.33
N TRP A 292 -12.04 -3.82 -37.96
CA TRP A 292 -11.33 -5.01 -37.49
C TRP A 292 -11.44 -5.15 -35.97
N ILE A 293 -11.57 -6.39 -35.48
CA ILE A 293 -11.64 -6.73 -34.04
C ILE A 293 -10.64 -7.84 -33.70
N HIS A 294 -10.13 -7.83 -32.48
CA HIS A 294 -9.26 -8.90 -32.02
C HIS A 294 -10.00 -10.24 -31.92
N ARG A 295 -9.27 -11.34 -32.10
CA ARG A 295 -9.78 -12.69 -31.85
C ARG A 295 -10.09 -12.89 -30.37
N GLY A 296 -11.15 -13.64 -30.07
CA GLY A 296 -11.56 -14.00 -28.71
C GLY A 296 -12.38 -12.94 -27.98
N SER A 297 -12.68 -11.80 -28.60
CA SER A 297 -13.61 -10.81 -28.03
C SER A 297 -15.02 -11.39 -27.97
N SER A 298 -15.70 -11.16 -26.84
CA SER A 298 -16.99 -11.74 -26.47
C SER A 298 -18.06 -10.70 -26.15
N SER A 299 -17.68 -9.41 -26.14
CA SER A 299 -18.57 -8.27 -25.97
C SER A 299 -19.72 -8.27 -26.97
N SER A 300 -20.84 -7.70 -26.56
CA SER A 300 -22.03 -7.56 -27.39
C SER A 300 -21.72 -6.82 -28.69
N LEU A 301 -20.89 -5.77 -28.62
CA LEU A 301 -20.45 -5.04 -29.80
C LEU A 301 -19.60 -5.91 -30.75
N SER A 302 -18.67 -6.71 -30.24
CA SER A 302 -17.85 -7.58 -31.07
C SER A 302 -18.70 -8.61 -31.84
N LYS A 303 -19.75 -9.15 -31.21
CA LYS A 303 -20.71 -10.07 -31.85
C LYS A 303 -21.48 -9.38 -32.97
N LEU A 304 -21.92 -8.13 -32.76
CA LEU A 304 -22.61 -7.33 -33.78
C LEU A 304 -21.71 -7.03 -34.99
N ILE A 305 -20.44 -6.71 -34.75
CA ILE A 305 -19.45 -6.51 -35.82
C ILE A 305 -19.23 -7.82 -36.60
N GLN A 306 -19.12 -8.96 -35.92
CA GLN A 306 -18.98 -10.26 -36.61
C GLN A 306 -20.20 -10.59 -37.46
N GLN A 307 -21.40 -10.34 -36.93
CA GLN A 307 -22.66 -10.54 -37.65
C GLN A 307 -22.76 -9.64 -38.90
N SER A 308 -22.26 -8.40 -38.83
CA SER A 308 -22.31 -7.48 -39.97
C SER A 308 -21.50 -7.97 -41.17
N TYR A 309 -20.39 -8.67 -40.95
CA TYR A 309 -19.61 -9.27 -42.04
C TYR A 309 -20.38 -10.32 -42.85
N TYR A 310 -21.35 -11.00 -42.22
CA TYR A 310 -22.20 -11.99 -42.88
C TYR A 310 -23.51 -11.40 -43.44
N GLY A 311 -23.69 -10.08 -43.37
CA GLY A 311 -24.83 -9.36 -43.95
C GLY A 311 -26.14 -9.51 -43.18
N HIS A 312 -26.12 -10.09 -41.97
CA HIS A 312 -27.30 -10.23 -41.13
C HIS A 312 -26.99 -9.84 -39.68
N MET A 313 -27.42 -8.64 -39.29
CA MET A 313 -27.30 -8.15 -37.91
C MET A 313 -28.65 -8.22 -37.20
N GLU A 314 -28.64 -8.70 -35.96
CA GLU A 314 -29.80 -8.67 -35.09
C GLU A 314 -30.20 -7.23 -34.74
N SER A 315 -31.50 -7.00 -34.53
CA SER A 315 -31.99 -5.71 -34.06
C SER A 315 -31.72 -5.56 -32.56
N VAL A 316 -30.74 -4.72 -32.20
CA VAL A 316 -30.45 -4.38 -30.81
C VAL A 316 -31.32 -3.21 -30.36
N SER A 317 -32.01 -3.38 -29.24
CA SER A 317 -32.73 -2.30 -28.58
C SER A 317 -31.78 -1.54 -27.65
N LEU A 318 -31.48 -0.29 -27.98
CA LEU A 318 -30.64 0.61 -27.15
C LEU A 318 -31.46 1.27 -26.03
N SER A 319 -32.22 0.48 -25.28
CA SER A 319 -33.07 0.95 -24.18
C SER A 319 -32.63 0.40 -22.83
N GLY A 320 -32.99 1.10 -21.75
CA GLY A 320 -32.64 0.70 -20.39
C GLY A 320 -31.14 0.73 -20.13
N LEU A 321 -30.59 -0.32 -19.54
CA LEU A 321 -29.16 -0.39 -19.19
C LEU A 321 -28.27 -0.96 -20.29
N ALA A 322 -28.85 -1.41 -21.42
CA ALA A 322 -28.11 -2.10 -22.48
C ALA A 322 -26.93 -1.27 -23.04
N PRO A 323 -27.06 0.04 -23.32
CA PRO A 323 -25.94 0.85 -23.82
C PRO A 323 -24.80 0.97 -22.81
N ILE A 324 -25.11 1.08 -21.52
CA ILE A 324 -24.10 1.12 -20.45
C ILE A 324 -23.37 -0.22 -20.36
N HIS A 325 -24.10 -1.34 -20.40
CA HIS A 325 -23.50 -2.68 -20.42
C HIS A 325 -22.54 -2.85 -21.60
N MET A 326 -22.93 -2.44 -22.81
CA MET A 326 -22.07 -2.50 -23.99
C MET A 326 -20.79 -1.68 -23.81
N LEU A 327 -20.89 -0.49 -23.21
CA LEU A 327 -19.74 0.38 -22.95
C LEU A 327 -18.78 -0.21 -21.90
N ILE A 328 -19.32 -0.82 -20.84
CA ILE A 328 -18.51 -1.50 -19.81
C ILE A 328 -17.80 -2.72 -20.40
N GLU A 329 -18.48 -3.51 -21.23
CA GLU A 329 -17.88 -4.69 -21.87
C GLU A 329 -16.65 -4.32 -22.72
N ILE A 330 -16.74 -3.26 -23.53
CA ILE A 330 -15.60 -2.84 -24.37
C ILE A 330 -14.45 -2.27 -23.53
N GLY A 331 -14.75 -1.51 -22.47
CA GLY A 331 -13.74 -1.00 -21.54
C GLY A 331 -13.02 -2.14 -20.81
N LEU A 332 -13.77 -3.14 -20.32
CA LEU A 332 -13.20 -4.32 -19.69
C LEU A 332 -12.29 -5.12 -20.62
N GLU A 333 -12.73 -5.39 -21.85
CA GLU A 333 -11.92 -6.15 -22.82
C GLU A 333 -10.60 -5.44 -23.12
N LYS A 334 -10.65 -4.11 -23.33
CA LYS A 334 -9.47 -3.27 -23.55
C LYS A 334 -8.53 -3.31 -22.35
N MET A 335 -9.04 -3.00 -21.16
CA MET A 335 -8.22 -2.95 -19.94
C MET A 335 -7.59 -4.30 -19.61
N LYS A 336 -8.34 -5.41 -19.73
CA LYS A 336 -7.78 -6.76 -19.52
C LYS A 336 -6.60 -7.02 -20.46
N ARG A 337 -6.71 -6.64 -21.74
CA ARG A 337 -5.61 -6.78 -22.71
C ARG A 337 -4.42 -5.90 -22.36
N ASP A 338 -4.63 -4.69 -21.87
CA ASP A 338 -3.55 -3.81 -21.43
C ASP A 338 -2.81 -4.37 -20.22
N TYR A 339 -3.52 -4.88 -19.22
CA TYR A 339 -2.89 -5.52 -18.07
C TYR A 339 -2.14 -6.79 -18.47
N ILE A 340 -2.71 -7.60 -19.37
CA ILE A 340 -2.00 -8.76 -19.93
C ILE A 340 -0.71 -8.30 -20.62
N ASN A 341 -0.77 -7.29 -21.48
CA ASN A 341 0.40 -6.78 -22.18
C ASN A 341 1.46 -6.20 -21.22
N CYS A 342 1.02 -5.50 -20.17
CA CYS A 342 1.93 -4.94 -19.18
C CYS A 342 2.61 -6.04 -18.35
N PHE A 343 1.84 -6.94 -17.71
CA PHE A 343 2.40 -7.95 -16.83
C PHE A 343 3.17 -9.05 -17.57
N ILE A 344 2.70 -9.48 -18.75
CA ILE A 344 3.42 -10.48 -19.55
C ILE A 344 4.58 -9.82 -20.31
N GLY A 345 4.38 -8.62 -20.86
CA GLY A 345 5.43 -7.91 -21.61
C GLY A 345 6.62 -7.50 -20.77
N GLN A 346 6.41 -7.22 -19.47
CA GLN A 346 7.49 -7.00 -18.50
C GLN A 346 8.00 -8.29 -17.84
N GLU A 347 7.54 -9.47 -18.28
CA GLU A 347 7.89 -10.77 -17.71
C GLU A 347 7.60 -10.85 -16.19
N LEU A 348 6.59 -10.13 -15.70
CA LEU A 348 6.20 -10.09 -14.29
C LEU A 348 5.19 -11.18 -13.92
N ALA A 349 4.43 -11.68 -14.90
CA ALA A 349 3.49 -12.77 -14.72
C ALA A 349 3.32 -13.60 -16.01
N THR A 350 2.64 -14.73 -15.88
CA THR A 350 2.19 -15.55 -17.01
C THR A 350 0.67 -15.50 -17.08
N LEU A 351 0.10 -15.88 -18.23
CA LEU A 351 -1.35 -15.91 -18.40
C LEU A 351 -2.05 -16.78 -17.34
N ASN A 352 -1.43 -17.87 -16.90
CA ASN A 352 -1.97 -18.75 -15.86
C ASN A 352 -2.12 -18.03 -14.50
N TYR A 353 -1.21 -17.11 -14.17
CA TYR A 353 -1.32 -16.31 -12.95
C TYR A 353 -2.41 -15.24 -13.07
N LEU A 354 -2.67 -14.75 -14.28
CA LEU A 354 -3.66 -13.71 -14.56
C LEU A 354 -5.07 -14.28 -14.78
N GLU A 355 -5.23 -15.57 -15.07
CA GLU A 355 -6.49 -16.24 -15.42
C GLU A 355 -7.65 -15.87 -14.49
N TYR A 356 -7.41 -15.89 -13.18
CA TYR A 356 -8.40 -15.50 -12.17
C TYR A 356 -8.95 -14.10 -12.43
N PHE A 357 -8.08 -13.15 -12.74
CA PHE A 357 -8.42 -11.74 -12.87
C PHE A 357 -9.05 -11.39 -14.22
N ILE A 358 -8.68 -12.11 -15.29
CA ILE A 358 -9.14 -11.83 -16.65
C ILE A 358 -10.36 -12.66 -17.05
N SER A 359 -10.73 -13.69 -16.27
CA SER A 359 -11.85 -14.58 -16.59
C SER A 359 -13.15 -13.81 -16.83
N SER A 360 -13.87 -14.19 -17.89
CA SER A 360 -15.20 -13.69 -18.22
C SER A 360 -16.32 -14.63 -17.72
N SER A 361 -16.00 -15.62 -16.90
CA SER A 361 -16.97 -16.60 -16.38
C SER A 361 -17.85 -16.08 -15.23
N VAL A 362 -17.52 -14.90 -14.70
CA VAL A 362 -18.21 -14.26 -13.58
C VAL A 362 -19.01 -13.05 -14.08
N ASP A 363 -19.88 -12.51 -13.23
CA ASP A 363 -20.69 -11.35 -13.58
C ASP A 363 -19.83 -10.11 -13.87
N LEU A 364 -20.43 -9.15 -14.58
CA LEU A 364 -19.72 -7.96 -15.06
C LEU A 364 -19.14 -7.11 -13.91
N GLN A 365 -19.81 -7.04 -12.76
CA GLN A 365 -19.34 -6.23 -11.63
C GLN A 365 -18.12 -6.87 -10.99
N GLU A 366 -18.15 -8.19 -10.79
CA GLU A 366 -17.00 -8.95 -10.29
C GLU A 366 -15.81 -8.88 -11.25
N GLN A 367 -16.04 -8.91 -12.57
CA GLN A 367 -14.97 -8.71 -13.56
C GLN A 367 -14.28 -7.35 -13.38
N VAL A 368 -15.04 -6.28 -13.16
CA VAL A 368 -14.49 -4.94 -12.94
C VAL A 368 -13.71 -4.89 -11.64
N HIS A 369 -14.23 -5.48 -10.57
CA HIS A 369 -13.53 -5.51 -9.28
C HIS A 369 -12.20 -6.30 -9.36
N ARG A 370 -12.14 -7.35 -10.18
CA ARG A 370 -10.89 -8.06 -10.46
C ARG A 370 -9.89 -7.24 -11.27
N VAL A 371 -10.37 -6.45 -12.23
CA VAL A 371 -9.53 -5.51 -12.98
C VAL A 371 -9.03 -4.39 -12.06
N GLN A 372 -9.84 -3.92 -11.11
CA GLN A 372 -9.42 -2.98 -10.07
C GLN A 372 -8.29 -3.57 -9.21
N LYS A 373 -8.39 -4.84 -8.81
CA LYS A 373 -7.29 -5.56 -8.15
C LYS A 373 -6.02 -5.57 -9.00
N LEU A 374 -6.10 -5.90 -10.29
CA LEU A 374 -4.94 -5.86 -11.19
C LEU A 374 -4.31 -4.47 -11.29
N HIS A 375 -5.14 -3.42 -11.34
CA HIS A 375 -4.65 -2.06 -11.40
C HIS A 375 -3.83 -1.69 -10.17
N HIS A 376 -4.29 -2.02 -8.97
CA HIS A 376 -3.53 -1.74 -7.75
C HIS A 376 -2.21 -2.48 -7.69
N ILE A 377 -2.17 -3.73 -8.17
CA ILE A 377 -0.91 -4.46 -8.32
C ILE A 377 0.03 -3.70 -9.27
N LEU A 378 -0.50 -3.18 -10.39
CA LEU A 378 0.29 -2.39 -11.32
C LEU A 378 0.81 -1.10 -10.66
N GLU A 379 0.00 -0.39 -9.89
CA GLU A 379 0.43 0.80 -9.14
C GLU A 379 1.55 0.49 -8.15
N ILE A 380 1.42 -0.60 -7.38
CA ILE A 380 2.46 -1.07 -6.45
C ILE A 380 3.78 -1.31 -7.18
N VAL A 381 3.74 -2.06 -8.28
CA VAL A 381 4.94 -2.43 -9.04
C VAL A 381 5.54 -1.21 -9.75
N ALA A 382 4.71 -0.39 -10.40
CA ALA A 382 5.15 0.79 -11.13
C ALA A 382 5.76 1.82 -10.18
N SER A 383 5.15 2.08 -9.02
CA SER A 383 5.69 2.99 -8.00
C SER A 383 7.00 2.47 -7.41
N CYS A 384 7.11 1.17 -7.10
CA CYS A 384 8.38 0.61 -6.63
C CYS A 384 9.48 0.69 -7.68
N ASN A 385 9.16 0.52 -8.96
CA ASN A 385 10.12 0.71 -10.04
C ASN A 385 10.51 2.19 -10.22
N ALA A 386 9.53 3.09 -10.21
CA ALA A 386 9.74 4.52 -10.46
C ALA A 386 10.50 5.22 -9.34
N PHE A 387 10.11 4.98 -8.08
CA PHE A 387 10.62 5.72 -6.92
C PHE A 387 11.80 5.04 -6.25
N LEU A 388 11.82 3.70 -6.24
CA LEU A 388 12.88 2.93 -5.59
C LEU A 388 13.86 2.29 -6.59
N ASN A 389 13.63 2.47 -7.90
CA ASN A 389 14.45 1.89 -8.98
C ASN A 389 14.64 0.37 -8.84
N LEU A 390 13.62 -0.33 -8.31
CA LEU A 390 13.70 -1.77 -8.12
C LEU A 390 13.76 -2.47 -9.48
N LYS A 391 14.74 -3.37 -9.62
CA LYS A 391 14.90 -4.18 -10.83
C LYS A 391 13.98 -5.40 -10.82
N HIS A 392 13.88 -6.06 -11.98
CA HIS A 392 13.03 -7.24 -12.21
C HIS A 392 13.17 -8.31 -11.12
N GLU A 393 14.39 -8.56 -10.63
CA GLU A 393 14.67 -9.50 -9.52
C GLU A 393 13.80 -9.29 -8.27
N ASN A 394 13.42 -8.04 -7.99
CA ASN A 394 12.56 -7.66 -6.86
C ASN A 394 11.10 -7.42 -7.28
N LEU A 395 10.87 -6.90 -8.49
CA LEU A 395 9.52 -6.63 -9.00
C LEU A 395 8.73 -7.91 -9.28
N TYR A 396 9.39 -8.95 -9.80
CA TYR A 396 8.75 -10.24 -10.06
C TYR A 396 8.19 -10.88 -8.77
N PRO A 397 8.99 -11.14 -7.72
CA PRO A 397 8.45 -11.74 -6.49
C PRO A 397 7.40 -10.86 -5.82
N LEU A 398 7.54 -9.53 -5.87
CA LEU A 398 6.50 -8.60 -5.40
C LEU A 398 5.19 -8.80 -6.14
N THR A 399 5.22 -8.82 -7.48
CA THR A 399 4.04 -9.06 -8.32
C THR A 399 3.38 -10.39 -7.99
N GLN A 400 4.16 -11.46 -7.84
CA GLN A 400 3.63 -12.78 -7.48
C GLN A 400 2.96 -12.79 -6.11
N HIS A 401 3.54 -12.09 -5.12
CA HIS A 401 2.96 -11.97 -3.79
C HIS A 401 1.61 -11.24 -3.83
N CYS A 402 1.54 -10.12 -4.55
CA CYS A 402 0.32 -9.34 -4.70
C CYS A 402 -0.77 -10.11 -5.47
N LEU A 403 -0.43 -10.80 -6.56
CA LEU A 403 -1.37 -11.64 -7.32
C LEU A 403 -1.95 -12.75 -6.45
N LYS A 404 -1.11 -13.43 -5.66
CA LYS A 404 -1.56 -14.47 -4.74
C LYS A 404 -2.51 -13.90 -3.68
N TYR A 405 -2.12 -12.79 -3.04
CA TYR A 405 -2.94 -12.15 -2.02
C TYR A 405 -4.33 -11.78 -2.57
N TYR A 406 -4.41 -11.08 -3.70
CA TYR A 406 -5.69 -10.61 -4.25
C TYR A 406 -6.58 -11.69 -4.84
N LYS A 407 -6.01 -12.86 -5.15
CA LYS A 407 -6.76 -14.06 -5.50
C LYS A 407 -7.47 -14.68 -4.30
N GLU A 408 -6.84 -14.63 -3.13
CA GLU A 408 -7.32 -15.30 -1.90
C GLU A 408 -8.09 -14.35 -0.96
N ASN A 409 -7.91 -13.03 -1.11
CA ASN A 409 -8.42 -12.03 -0.18
C ASN A 409 -9.30 -10.98 -0.88
N PRO A 410 -10.25 -10.37 -0.16
CA PRO A 410 -11.00 -9.22 -0.67
C PRO A 410 -10.08 -8.01 -0.89
N TRP A 411 -10.59 -7.01 -1.60
CA TRP A 411 -9.92 -5.73 -1.74
C TRP A 411 -9.74 -5.05 -0.37
N ASN A 412 -8.51 -4.64 -0.06
CA ASN A 412 -8.17 -3.99 1.21
C ASN A 412 -7.04 -2.96 1.00
N MET A 413 -7.41 -1.68 1.06
CA MET A 413 -6.49 -0.55 0.90
C MET A 413 -5.51 -0.40 2.07
N GLN A 414 -5.83 -0.98 3.24
CA GLN A 414 -4.97 -0.93 4.43
C GLN A 414 -3.95 -2.08 4.48
N HIS A 415 -3.98 -2.99 3.51
CA HIS A 415 -3.03 -4.09 3.47
C HIS A 415 -1.63 -3.57 3.17
N VAL A 416 -0.65 -4.09 3.93
CA VAL A 416 0.77 -3.76 3.76
C VAL A 416 1.46 -4.95 3.10
N PHE A 417 1.90 -4.78 1.86
CA PHE A 417 2.68 -5.79 1.15
C PHE A 417 4.14 -5.76 1.64
N GLN A 418 4.68 -6.94 1.93
CA GLN A 418 6.03 -7.09 2.46
C GLN A 418 6.94 -7.77 1.45
N LEU A 419 8.08 -7.15 1.14
CA LEU A 419 9.10 -7.68 0.25
C LEU A 419 10.46 -7.71 0.97
N PRO A 420 11.01 -8.90 1.26
CA PRO A 420 12.39 -9.02 1.72
C PRO A 420 13.34 -8.48 0.66
N ILE A 421 14.21 -7.54 1.04
CA ILE A 421 15.13 -6.87 0.12
C ILE A 421 16.53 -6.82 0.69
N ARG A 422 17.55 -6.86 -0.19
CA ARG A 422 18.93 -6.64 0.25
C ARG A 422 19.15 -5.14 0.52
N PRO A 423 19.74 -4.76 1.65
CA PRO A 423 20.02 -3.35 1.96
C PRO A 423 20.79 -2.60 0.86
N SER A 424 21.67 -3.30 0.13
CA SER A 424 22.45 -2.74 -0.98
C SER A 424 21.61 -2.10 -2.09
N PHE A 425 20.38 -2.60 -2.33
CA PHE A 425 19.51 -2.07 -3.39
C PHE A 425 18.85 -0.75 -3.02
N ILE A 426 18.74 -0.43 -1.73
CA ILE A 426 18.05 0.75 -1.22
C ILE A 426 18.97 1.64 -0.36
N HIS A 427 20.29 1.40 -0.42
CA HIS A 427 21.27 2.05 0.44
C HIS A 427 21.24 3.58 0.32
N GLU A 428 21.04 4.09 -0.89
CA GLU A 428 20.99 5.53 -1.17
C GLU A 428 19.86 6.26 -0.42
N PHE A 429 18.75 5.57 -0.16
CA PHE A 429 17.57 6.16 0.48
C PHE A 429 17.70 6.31 2.00
N TYR A 430 18.57 5.53 2.65
CA TYR A 430 18.69 5.55 4.12
C TYR A 430 20.06 5.95 4.65
N GLN A 431 21.10 5.98 3.82
CA GLN A 431 22.48 6.23 4.28
C GLN A 431 22.66 7.59 4.96
N ASN A 432 21.98 8.63 4.45
CA ASN A 432 22.06 10.00 4.96
C ASN A 432 20.75 10.48 5.62
N SER A 433 19.77 9.59 5.75
CA SER A 433 18.45 9.90 6.27
C SER A 433 18.36 9.56 7.75
N HIS A 434 17.48 10.25 8.48
CA HIS A 434 17.18 9.90 9.87
C HIS A 434 16.07 8.84 9.92
N PRO A 435 16.20 7.80 10.77
CA PRO A 435 15.15 6.81 10.93
C PRO A 435 13.92 7.43 11.60
N GLN A 436 12.73 7.06 11.16
CA GLN A 436 11.48 7.39 11.85
C GLN A 436 11.40 6.68 13.20
N MET A 437 11.93 5.45 13.25
CA MET A 437 12.06 4.66 14.47
C MET A 437 13.42 3.98 14.47
N TRP A 438 14.14 4.03 15.59
CA TRP A 438 15.35 3.25 15.80
C TRP A 438 15.28 2.58 17.17
N LYS A 439 15.69 1.32 17.25
CA LYS A 439 15.55 0.49 18.43
C LYS A 439 16.80 -0.36 18.63
N VAL A 440 17.25 -0.47 19.88
CA VAL A 440 18.21 -1.49 20.31
C VAL A 440 17.59 -2.34 21.41
N GLU A 441 17.67 -3.64 21.21
CA GLU A 441 17.34 -4.66 22.19
C GLU A 441 18.65 -5.23 22.74
N ILE A 442 18.80 -5.15 24.06
CA ILE A 442 19.90 -5.75 24.82
C ILE A 442 19.30 -6.95 25.54
N SER A 443 19.74 -8.16 25.21
CA SER A 443 19.28 -9.38 25.87
C SER A 443 20.41 -10.11 26.59
N SER A 444 20.05 -10.81 27.66
CA SER A 444 20.97 -11.70 28.37
C SER A 444 20.23 -12.94 28.87
N GLY A 445 20.95 -14.06 28.99
CA GLY A 445 20.36 -15.38 29.28
C GLY A 445 19.87 -16.14 28.03
N HIS A 446 19.22 -17.28 28.25
CA HIS A 446 18.69 -18.13 27.17
C HIS A 446 17.32 -18.73 27.53
N GLY A 447 16.46 -18.89 26.52
CA GLY A 447 15.15 -19.53 26.65
C GLY A 447 14.22 -18.78 27.61
N PRO A 448 13.49 -19.46 28.52
CA PRO A 448 12.51 -18.83 29.41
C PRO A 448 13.13 -17.91 30.49
N LYS A 449 14.47 -17.84 30.58
CA LYS A 449 15.20 -16.94 31.46
C LYS A 449 15.82 -15.76 30.71
N GLU A 450 15.51 -15.59 29.43
CA GLU A 450 15.98 -14.46 28.65
C GLU A 450 15.34 -13.16 29.17
N VAL A 451 16.19 -12.20 29.52
CA VAL A 451 15.79 -10.88 29.99
C VAL A 451 16.23 -9.83 28.98
N LYS A 452 15.35 -8.87 28.69
CA LYS A 452 15.52 -7.88 27.63
C LYS A 452 15.40 -6.47 28.17
N THR A 453 16.24 -5.58 27.66
CA THR A 453 16.11 -4.14 27.81
C THR A 453 16.04 -3.54 26.42
N VAL A 454 14.96 -2.84 26.12
CA VAL A 454 14.74 -2.22 24.82
C VAL A 454 14.83 -0.72 25.00
N TRP A 455 15.62 -0.09 24.15
CA TRP A 455 15.68 1.36 24.03
C TRP A 455 15.28 1.74 22.62
N GLN A 456 14.37 2.68 22.49
CA GLN A 456 13.76 3.07 21.23
C GLN A 456 13.68 4.59 21.12
N VAL A 457 13.95 5.10 19.92
CA VAL A 457 13.74 6.48 19.52
C VAL A 457 12.73 6.53 18.39
N THR A 458 11.77 7.45 18.47
CA THR A 458 10.78 7.70 17.43
C THR A 458 10.59 9.19 17.16
N THR A 459 10.27 9.56 15.93
CA THR A 459 9.91 10.95 15.57
C THR A 459 8.47 11.31 15.94
N LYS A 460 7.61 10.30 16.16
CA LYS A 460 6.22 10.46 16.60
C LYS A 460 6.03 9.96 18.03
N PRO A 461 5.01 10.46 18.77
CA PRO A 461 4.67 9.95 20.08
C PRO A 461 4.44 8.43 20.04
N PRO A 462 5.19 7.64 20.82
CA PRO A 462 5.15 6.18 20.76
C PRO A 462 3.89 5.60 21.40
N VAL A 463 3.21 6.38 22.25
CA VAL A 463 2.05 5.97 23.03
C VAL A 463 1.01 7.09 22.99
N PRO A 464 -0.20 6.86 22.44
CA PRO A 464 -1.19 7.92 22.22
C PRO A 464 -1.80 8.49 23.52
N HIS A 465 -1.75 7.74 24.63
CA HIS A 465 -2.27 8.18 25.93
C HIS A 465 -1.22 8.84 26.83
N ALA A 466 0.05 8.86 26.44
CA ALA A 466 1.10 9.51 27.23
C ALA A 466 0.96 11.04 27.07
N ILE A 467 0.96 11.75 28.19
CA ILE A 467 0.87 13.22 28.20
C ILE A 467 2.30 13.76 28.28
N PHE A 468 2.71 14.53 27.27
CA PHE A 468 4.01 15.20 27.24
C PHE A 468 3.81 16.69 27.58
N ALA A 469 4.70 17.25 28.40
CA ALA A 469 4.53 18.59 28.98
C ALA A 469 4.65 19.76 27.96
N ASP A 470 5.16 19.50 26.76
CA ASP A 470 5.33 20.48 25.66
C ASP A 470 4.44 20.15 24.46
N SER A 471 3.13 20.03 24.68
CA SER A 471 2.15 19.74 23.61
C SER A 471 1.84 20.93 22.69
N ASP A 472 2.44 22.11 22.92
CA ASP A 472 2.15 23.37 22.21
C ASP A 472 3.11 23.70 21.06
N LEU A 473 4.07 22.82 20.75
CA LEU A 473 4.79 22.92 19.48
C LEU A 473 3.92 22.30 18.39
N PRO A 474 3.52 23.04 17.34
CA PRO A 474 2.83 22.44 16.22
C PRO A 474 3.74 21.36 15.63
N LEU A 475 3.38 20.10 15.83
CA LEU A 475 3.83 18.97 15.02
C LEU A 475 3.19 19.10 13.63
N GLU A 476 3.38 20.26 12.99
CA GLU A 476 3.30 20.30 11.54
C GLU A 476 4.43 19.41 11.03
N THR A 477 4.13 18.68 9.98
CA THR A 477 5.05 17.94 9.14
C THR A 477 6.06 18.93 8.52
N THR A 478 6.90 19.57 9.33
CA THR A 478 7.98 20.40 8.84
C THR A 478 9.03 19.46 8.29
N VAL A 479 9.04 19.43 6.96
CA VAL A 479 10.19 19.20 6.08
C VAL A 479 11.47 19.24 6.90
N ILE A 480 12.19 18.12 7.00
CA ILE A 480 13.57 18.13 7.49
C ILE A 480 14.39 18.85 6.41
N GLY A 481 14.31 20.17 6.41
CA GLY A 481 15.28 21.03 5.75
C GLY A 481 16.62 20.79 6.42
N SER A 482 17.68 20.82 5.62
CA SER A 482 19.06 20.65 6.08
C SER A 482 19.44 21.74 7.09
N GLY A 483 19.07 21.59 8.36
CA GLY A 483 19.35 22.58 9.40
C GLY A 483 18.52 22.52 10.68
N GLU A 484 17.34 21.88 10.72
CA GLU A 484 16.54 21.78 11.96
C GLU A 484 16.94 20.56 12.79
N GLU A 485 17.11 20.73 14.11
CA GLU A 485 17.41 19.62 15.02
C GLU A 485 16.19 18.71 15.15
N ALA A 486 16.27 17.49 14.61
CA ALA A 486 15.21 16.50 14.72
C ALA A 486 14.86 16.24 16.20
N LEU A 487 13.57 16.39 16.53
CA LEU A 487 13.02 16.09 17.85
C LEU A 487 12.64 14.61 17.93
N TYR A 488 12.98 13.98 19.05
CA TYR A 488 12.76 12.56 19.26
C TYR A 488 12.03 12.28 20.57
N PHE A 489 11.19 11.24 20.54
CA PHE A 489 10.64 10.60 21.72
C PHE A 489 11.49 9.37 22.04
N ILE A 490 11.92 9.26 23.29
CA ILE A 490 12.75 8.17 23.80
C ILE A 490 11.87 7.26 24.66
N THR A 491 11.78 5.99 24.29
CA THR A 491 11.11 4.94 25.05
C THR A 491 12.13 3.94 25.58
N MET A 492 12.04 3.59 26.87
CA MET A 492 12.82 2.51 27.46
C MET A 492 11.90 1.46 28.06
N VAL A 493 12.05 0.21 27.61
CA VAL A 493 11.43 -0.97 28.20
C VAL A 493 12.47 -1.70 29.03
N SER A 494 12.26 -1.75 30.33
CA SER A 494 13.08 -2.52 31.27
C SER A 494 12.32 -3.77 31.69
N CYS A 495 13.02 -4.89 31.87
CA CYS A 495 12.43 -6.06 32.53
C CYS A 495 13.24 -6.47 33.77
N SER A 496 12.53 -7.02 34.75
CA SER A 496 13.08 -7.56 35.99
C SER A 496 12.47 -8.92 36.27
N LEU A 497 13.32 -9.90 36.54
CA LEU A 497 12.93 -11.28 36.78
C LEU A 497 12.73 -11.52 38.28
N VAL A 498 11.56 -12.00 38.67
CA VAL A 498 11.24 -12.40 40.05
C VAL A 498 11.00 -13.90 40.08
N HIS A 499 11.77 -14.64 40.87
CA HIS A 499 11.57 -16.07 41.08
C HIS A 499 10.69 -16.32 42.29
N PHE A 500 9.76 -17.26 42.15
CA PHE A 500 9.04 -17.82 43.29
C PHE A 500 9.91 -18.95 43.85
N ILE A 501 10.67 -18.64 44.92
CA ILE A 501 11.54 -19.58 45.64
C ILE A 501 10.73 -20.37 46.64
#